data_AF-A0A918UN29-F1
#
_entry.id   AF-A0A918UN29-F1
#
_cell.length_a   1.000
_cell.length_b   1.000
_cell.length_c   1.000
_cell.angle_alpha   90.00
_cell.angle_beta   90.00
_cell.angle_gamma   90.00
#
_symmetry.space_group_name_H-M   'P 1'
#
loop_
_entity.id
_entity.type
_entity.pdbx_description
1 polymer ?
#
loop_
_entity_poly.entity_id
_entity_poly.type
_entity_poly.pdbx_seq_one_letter_code
_entity_poly.pdbx_strand_id
1 'polypeptide(L)'
;MTARPKKTRTPYTPSADLVTALADLKTEEAAFETARQAARRAVADELRASGQSNARVAEHTPWTEETVRGIANEHGIPPRPKGGNPPTYKPSPEIAAAFAALTKAGKDYEEKRQATRKAVADDLRAAKVSHARVAEHTPWTEATVRSIAEEHGVPPLRKPTVRSIHD
;
A
#
# COMPACT_ATOMS: atom_id res chain seq x y z
N MET A 1 30.64 39.89 -25.12
CA MET A 1 29.46 39.26 -24.48
C MET A 1 29.95 38.04 -23.70
N THR A 2 30.18 38.18 -22.40
CA THR A 2 30.63 37.08 -21.54
C THR A 2 29.42 36.26 -21.11
N ALA A 3 29.34 35.01 -21.57
CA ALA A 3 28.29 34.07 -21.17
C ALA A 3 28.37 33.85 -19.65
N ARG A 4 27.27 34.12 -18.95
CA ARG A 4 27.15 33.87 -17.51
C ARG A 4 27.30 32.36 -17.27
N PRO A 5 28.23 31.90 -16.41
CA PRO A 5 28.40 30.48 -16.15
C PRO A 5 27.08 29.91 -15.60
N LYS A 6 26.58 28.84 -16.22
CA LYS A 6 25.41 28.10 -15.71
C LYS A 6 25.79 27.56 -14.33
N LYS A 7 25.10 28.01 -13.27
CA LYS A 7 25.24 27.42 -11.93
C LYS A 7 24.89 25.93 -12.03
N THR A 8 25.89 25.07 -11.93
CA THR A 8 25.71 23.63 -11.70
C THR A 8 24.96 23.49 -10.37
N ARG A 9 23.74 22.97 -10.43
CA ARG A 9 22.95 22.69 -9.22
C ARG A 9 23.61 21.49 -8.53
N THR A 10 23.93 21.63 -7.24
CA THR A 10 24.41 20.51 -6.43
C THR A 10 23.39 19.36 -6.50
N PRO A 11 23.84 18.12 -6.77
CA PRO A 11 22.94 16.98 -6.77
C PRO A 11 22.38 16.79 -5.35
N TYR A 12 21.05 16.70 -5.26
CA TYR A 12 20.38 16.27 -4.03
C TYR A 12 20.69 14.80 -3.76
N THR A 13 20.96 14.49 -2.50
CA THR A 13 21.12 13.13 -1.98
C THR A 13 20.14 12.97 -0.81
N PRO A 14 19.27 11.95 -0.82
CA PRO A 14 18.38 11.66 0.29
C PRO A 14 19.14 11.43 1.60
N SER A 15 18.54 11.80 2.73
CA SER A 15 19.05 11.42 4.05
C SER A 15 19.06 9.91 4.24
N ALA A 16 19.96 9.44 5.11
CA ALA A 16 20.02 8.03 5.51
C ALA A 16 18.68 7.56 6.13
N ASP A 17 17.98 8.44 6.85
CA ASP A 17 16.69 8.15 7.45
C ASP A 17 15.61 7.90 6.39
N LEU A 18 15.55 8.73 5.33
CA LEU A 18 14.63 8.52 4.22
C LEU A 18 14.94 7.22 3.47
N VAL A 19 16.22 6.94 3.20
CA VAL A 19 16.64 5.70 2.53
C VAL A 19 16.24 4.48 3.36
N THR A 20 16.45 4.52 4.68
CA THR A 20 16.09 3.45 5.60
C THR A 20 14.57 3.26 5.65
N ALA A 21 13.81 4.34 5.77
CA ALA A 21 12.34 4.27 5.80
C ALA A 21 11.76 3.67 4.51
N LEU A 22 12.32 4.01 3.34
CA LEU A 22 11.92 3.43 2.06
C LEU A 22 12.24 1.92 1.97
N ALA A 23 13.39 1.49 2.49
CA ALA A 23 13.76 0.07 2.53
C ALA A 23 12.84 -0.73 3.47
N ASP A 24 12.54 -0.19 4.65
CA ASP A 24 11.59 -0.78 5.59
C ASP A 24 10.18 -0.90 4.97
N LEU A 25 9.70 0.17 4.33
CA LEU A 25 8.39 0.17 3.67
C LEU A 25 8.30 -0.93 2.61
N LYS A 26 9.33 -1.10 1.79
CA LYS A 26 9.39 -2.15 0.77
C LYS A 26 9.37 -3.55 1.39
N THR A 27 10.02 -3.72 2.53
CA THR A 27 10.05 -5.00 3.25
C THR A 27 8.66 -5.35 3.79
N GLU A 28 7.98 -4.39 4.42
CA GLU A 28 6.63 -4.61 4.92
C GLU A 28 5.58 -4.73 3.81
N GLU A 29 5.77 -4.05 2.68
CA GLU A 29 4.92 -4.25 1.49
C GLU A 29 4.98 -5.70 1.01
N ALA A 30 6.19 -6.27 0.92
CA ALA A 30 6.38 -7.67 0.56
C ALA A 30 5.79 -8.63 1.60
N ALA A 31 5.90 -8.32 2.90
CA ALA A 31 5.30 -9.10 3.97
C ALA A 31 3.76 -9.06 3.91
N PHE A 32 3.18 -7.89 3.64
CA PHE A 32 1.73 -7.72 3.47
C PHE A 32 1.20 -8.51 2.27
N GLU A 33 1.87 -8.43 1.13
CA GLU A 33 1.45 -9.20 -0.05
C GLU A 33 1.60 -10.71 0.19
N THR A 34 2.66 -11.15 0.88
CA THR A 34 2.82 -12.55 1.29
C THR A 34 1.66 -13.01 2.18
N ALA A 35 1.27 -12.22 3.18
CA ALA A 35 0.14 -12.52 4.06
C ALA A 35 -1.18 -12.53 3.29
N ARG A 36 -1.34 -11.64 2.30
CA ARG A 36 -2.52 -11.60 1.43
C ARG A 36 -2.64 -12.86 0.59
N GLN A 37 -1.55 -13.31 -0.02
CA GLN A 37 -1.52 -14.56 -0.79
C GLN A 37 -1.78 -15.78 0.10
N ALA A 38 -1.22 -15.80 1.32
CA ALA A 38 -1.51 -16.85 2.29
C ALA A 38 -3.01 -16.90 2.68
N ALA A 39 -3.64 -15.74 2.90
CA ALA A 39 -5.09 -15.67 3.17
C ALA A 39 -5.94 -16.12 1.97
N ARG A 40 -5.54 -15.78 0.73
CA ARG A 40 -6.23 -16.27 -0.49
C ARG A 40 -6.15 -17.78 -0.59
N ARG A 41 -4.97 -18.34 -0.36
CA ARG A 41 -4.75 -19.78 -0.35
C ARG A 41 -5.57 -20.47 0.75
N ALA A 42 -5.61 -19.92 1.96
CA ALA A 42 -6.42 -20.46 3.05
C ALA A 42 -7.92 -20.48 2.71
N VAL A 43 -8.44 -19.44 2.04
CA VAL A 43 -9.82 -19.43 1.51
C VAL A 43 -10.03 -20.53 0.48
N ALA A 44 -9.07 -20.72 -0.44
CA ALA A 44 -9.17 -21.77 -1.46
C ALA A 44 -9.16 -23.17 -0.84
N ASP A 45 -8.29 -23.41 0.15
CA ASP A 45 -8.19 -24.68 0.85
C ASP A 45 -9.46 -24.94 1.69
N GLU A 46 -10.01 -23.90 2.33
CA GLU A 46 -11.30 -23.96 3.04
C GLU A 46 -12.45 -24.33 2.10
N LEU A 47 -12.55 -23.68 0.93
CA LEU A 47 -13.59 -23.98 -0.06
C LEU A 47 -13.50 -25.44 -0.55
N ARG A 48 -12.28 -25.94 -0.76
CA ARG A 48 -12.03 -27.32 -1.20
C ARG A 48 -12.37 -28.34 -0.12
N ALA A 49 -12.01 -28.07 1.13
CA ALA A 49 -12.19 -29.00 2.24
C ALA A 49 -13.63 -29.01 2.79
N SER A 50 -14.24 -27.84 2.92
CA SER A 50 -15.58 -27.69 3.53
C SER A 50 -16.72 -27.97 2.55
N GLY A 51 -16.47 -27.86 1.24
CA GLY A 51 -17.51 -27.97 0.20
C GLY A 51 -18.60 -26.90 0.32
N GLN A 52 -18.32 -25.78 0.98
CA GLN A 52 -19.26 -24.68 1.19
C GLN A 52 -19.42 -23.80 -0.05
N SER A 53 -20.49 -23.00 -0.08
CA SER A 53 -20.65 -22.00 -1.14
C SER A 53 -19.72 -20.80 -0.89
N ASN A 54 -19.35 -20.11 -1.96
CA ASN A 54 -18.56 -18.88 -1.89
C ASN A 54 -19.22 -17.83 -0.99
N ALA A 55 -20.57 -17.71 -1.07
CA ALA A 55 -21.34 -16.81 -0.23
C ALA A 55 -21.17 -17.15 1.26
N ARG A 56 -21.21 -18.45 1.61
CA ARG A 56 -21.12 -18.89 3.00
C ARG A 56 -19.72 -18.67 3.56
N VAL A 57 -18.67 -18.90 2.78
CA VAL A 57 -17.31 -18.57 3.20
C VAL A 57 -17.17 -17.05 3.36
N ALA A 58 -17.68 -16.26 2.42
CA ALA A 58 -17.60 -14.80 2.44
C ALA A 58 -18.19 -14.18 3.72
N GLU A 59 -19.29 -14.71 4.27
CA GLU A 59 -19.88 -14.27 5.54
C GLU A 59 -18.89 -14.27 6.73
N HIS A 60 -17.83 -15.08 6.66
CA HIS A 60 -16.83 -15.23 7.72
C HIS A 60 -15.45 -14.67 7.34
N THR A 61 -15.36 -13.94 6.22
CA THR A 61 -14.13 -13.30 5.77
C THR A 61 -14.35 -11.79 5.61
N PRO A 62 -13.28 -10.98 5.62
CA PRO A 62 -13.38 -9.56 5.27
C PRO A 62 -13.63 -9.32 3.77
N TRP A 63 -13.88 -10.36 2.97
CA TRP A 63 -14.00 -10.30 1.52
C TRP A 63 -15.43 -10.55 1.05
N THR A 64 -15.79 -9.90 -0.07
CA THR A 64 -17.09 -10.09 -0.72
C THR A 64 -17.19 -11.48 -1.36
N GLU A 65 -18.41 -11.96 -1.59
CA GLU A 65 -18.62 -13.21 -2.35
C GLU A 65 -17.91 -13.17 -3.71
N GLU A 66 -17.94 -12.03 -4.40
CA GLU A 66 -17.26 -11.87 -5.69
C GLU A 66 -15.76 -12.08 -5.56
N THR A 67 -15.13 -11.56 -4.50
CA THR A 67 -13.71 -11.75 -4.23
C THR A 67 -13.41 -13.23 -3.94
N VAL A 68 -14.24 -13.89 -3.12
CA VAL A 68 -14.12 -15.32 -2.80
C VAL A 68 -14.31 -16.17 -4.07
N ARG A 69 -15.26 -15.81 -4.93
CA ARG A 69 -15.46 -16.45 -6.24
C ARG A 69 -14.26 -16.26 -7.16
N GLY A 70 -13.66 -15.07 -7.18
CA GLY A 70 -12.42 -14.81 -7.91
C GLY A 70 -11.29 -15.71 -7.45
N ILE A 71 -11.11 -15.88 -6.14
CA ILE A 71 -10.15 -16.81 -5.54
C ILE A 71 -10.46 -18.26 -5.95
N ALA A 72 -11.72 -18.68 -5.85
CA ALA A 72 -12.13 -20.02 -6.26
C ALA A 72 -11.76 -20.31 -7.72
N ASN A 73 -12.02 -19.36 -8.63
CA ASN A 73 -11.67 -19.48 -10.04
C ASN A 73 -10.16 -19.54 -10.27
N GLU A 74 -9.38 -18.68 -9.60
CA GLU A 74 -7.92 -18.67 -9.69
C GLU A 74 -7.30 -20.01 -9.26
N HIS A 75 -7.89 -20.66 -8.25
CA HIS A 75 -7.43 -21.95 -7.74
C HIS A 75 -8.15 -23.17 -8.38
N GLY A 76 -8.93 -22.96 -9.44
CA GLY A 76 -9.60 -24.03 -10.18
C GLY A 76 -10.66 -24.79 -9.37
N ILE A 77 -11.29 -24.14 -8.38
CA ILE A 77 -12.32 -24.75 -7.53
C ILE A 77 -13.67 -24.63 -8.25
N PRO A 78 -14.30 -25.76 -8.61
CA PRO A 78 -15.58 -25.72 -9.31
C PRO A 78 -16.68 -25.18 -8.40
N PRO A 79 -17.69 -24.49 -8.96
CA PRO A 79 -18.84 -24.05 -8.18
C PRO A 79 -19.57 -25.26 -7.59
N ARG A 80 -20.03 -25.12 -6.34
CA ARG A 80 -20.78 -26.18 -5.67
C ARG A 80 -22.04 -26.55 -6.48
N PRO A 81 -22.35 -27.85 -6.65
CA PRO A 81 -23.59 -28.28 -7.29
C PRO A 81 -24.82 -27.69 -6.59
N LYS A 82 -25.84 -27.32 -7.37
CA LYS A 82 -27.12 -26.86 -6.83
C LYS A 82 -27.88 -28.07 -6.27
N GLY A 83 -27.98 -28.17 -4.95
CA GLY A 83 -28.74 -29.21 -4.26
C GLY A 83 -27.99 -29.80 -3.07
N GLY A 84 -28.67 -29.92 -1.93
CA GLY A 84 -28.12 -30.46 -0.68
C GLY A 84 -28.01 -29.41 0.42
N ASN A 85 -28.44 -29.76 1.62
CA ASN A 85 -28.30 -28.89 2.79
C ASN A 85 -26.80 -28.76 3.13
N PRO A 86 -26.18 -27.57 3.06
CA PRO A 86 -24.81 -27.43 3.52
C PRO A 86 -24.71 -27.89 4.98
N PRO A 87 -23.64 -28.61 5.37
CA PRO A 87 -23.35 -28.78 6.78
C PRO A 87 -23.17 -27.41 7.43
N THR A 88 -23.50 -27.30 8.72
CA THR A 88 -23.26 -26.08 9.49
C THR A 88 -21.81 -25.63 9.33
N TYR A 89 -21.60 -24.47 8.71
CA TYR A 89 -20.27 -23.97 8.45
C TYR A 89 -19.63 -23.42 9.73
N LYS A 90 -18.42 -23.89 10.03
CA LYS A 90 -17.53 -23.33 11.03
C LYS A 90 -16.18 -23.10 10.35
N PRO A 91 -15.70 -21.85 10.27
CA PRO A 91 -14.39 -21.55 9.68
C PRO A 91 -13.27 -22.36 10.34
N SER A 92 -12.31 -22.84 9.56
CA SER A 92 -11.14 -23.52 10.10
C SER A 92 -10.28 -22.58 10.97
N PRO A 93 -9.46 -23.13 11.88
CA PRO A 93 -8.45 -22.31 12.57
C PRO A 93 -7.42 -21.72 11.59
N GLU A 94 -7.18 -22.36 10.44
CA GLU A 94 -6.21 -21.93 9.44
C GLU A 94 -6.63 -20.63 8.74
N ILE A 95 -7.90 -20.53 8.32
CA ILE A 95 -8.42 -19.31 7.70
C ILE A 95 -8.43 -18.15 8.70
N ALA A 96 -8.78 -18.43 9.96
CA ALA A 96 -8.75 -17.43 11.03
C ALA A 96 -7.32 -16.93 11.31
N ALA A 97 -6.34 -17.84 11.37
CA ALA A 97 -4.93 -17.49 11.54
C ALA A 97 -4.39 -16.67 10.35
N ALA A 98 -4.77 -17.03 9.12
CA ALA A 98 -4.35 -16.31 7.92
C ALA A 98 -4.89 -14.87 7.89
N PHE A 99 -6.15 -14.65 8.27
CA PHE A 99 -6.71 -13.29 8.36
C PHE A 99 -6.15 -12.48 9.53
N ALA A 100 -5.81 -13.12 10.65
CA ALA A 100 -5.10 -12.45 11.74
C ALA A 100 -3.71 -12.00 11.28
N ALA A 101 -2.98 -12.84 10.56
CA ALA A 101 -1.68 -12.51 9.98
C ALA A 101 -1.79 -11.37 8.95
N LEU A 102 -2.77 -11.42 8.05
CA LEU A 102 -3.03 -10.35 7.08
C LEU A 102 -3.37 -9.01 7.77
N THR A 103 -4.19 -9.06 8.81
CA THR A 103 -4.56 -7.86 9.58
C THR A 103 -3.35 -7.25 10.28
N LYS A 104 -2.49 -8.09 10.87
CA LYS A 104 -1.24 -7.64 11.49
C LYS A 104 -0.31 -7.00 10.45
N ALA A 105 -0.04 -7.71 9.35
CA ALA A 105 0.83 -7.21 8.30
C ALA A 105 0.31 -5.90 7.69
N GLY A 106 -1.01 -5.73 7.56
CA GLY A 106 -1.61 -4.48 7.08
C GLY A 106 -1.39 -3.30 8.02
N LYS A 107 -1.41 -3.54 9.35
CA LYS A 107 -1.10 -2.52 10.35
C LYS A 107 0.39 -2.14 10.32
N ASP A 108 1.27 -3.14 10.29
CA ASP A 108 2.72 -2.96 10.25
C ASP A 108 3.13 -2.17 8.98
N TYR A 109 2.52 -2.51 7.82
CA TYR A 109 2.70 -1.79 6.56
C TYR A 109 2.23 -0.33 6.64
N GLU A 110 1.03 -0.06 7.17
CA GLU A 110 0.54 1.32 7.28
C GLU A 110 1.40 2.15 8.25
N GLU A 111 1.87 1.58 9.35
CA GLU A 111 2.79 2.25 10.26
C GLU A 111 4.09 2.67 9.53
N LYS A 112 4.70 1.75 8.76
CA LYS A 112 5.90 2.09 7.96
C LYS A 112 5.61 3.10 6.86
N ARG A 113 4.43 3.05 6.25
CA ARG A 113 4.00 4.04 5.27
C ARG A 113 3.95 5.43 5.88
N GLN A 114 3.36 5.57 7.08
CA GLN A 114 3.31 6.84 7.80
C GLN A 114 4.70 7.32 8.24
N ALA A 115 5.54 6.41 8.76
CA ALA A 115 6.92 6.73 9.10
C ALA A 115 7.71 7.24 7.88
N THR A 116 7.50 6.64 6.70
CA THR A 116 8.16 7.05 5.46
C THR A 116 7.65 8.41 4.96
N ARG A 117 6.34 8.68 5.06
CA ARG A 117 5.76 10.00 4.76
C ARG A 117 6.39 11.09 5.64
N LYS A 118 6.53 10.81 6.93
CA LYS A 118 7.22 11.70 7.86
C LYS A 118 8.69 11.91 7.46
N ALA A 119 9.42 10.84 7.13
CA ALA A 119 10.81 10.95 6.69
C ALA A 119 10.97 11.80 5.42
N VAL A 120 10.04 11.69 4.46
CA VAL A 120 10.00 12.59 3.28
C VAL A 120 9.81 14.05 3.68
N ALA A 121 8.90 14.33 4.61
CA ALA A 121 8.65 15.69 5.08
C ALA A 121 9.86 16.28 5.83
N ASP A 122 10.51 15.47 6.67
CA ASP A 122 11.71 15.88 7.42
C ASP A 122 12.88 16.13 6.48
N ASP A 123 13.04 15.29 5.45
CA ASP A 123 14.07 15.45 4.42
C ASP A 123 13.84 16.71 3.58
N LEU A 124 12.61 16.97 3.15
CA LEU A 124 12.23 18.22 2.47
C LEU A 124 12.59 19.46 3.30
N ARG A 125 12.30 19.42 4.60
CA ARG A 125 12.57 20.52 5.54
C ARG A 125 14.08 20.75 5.71
N ALA A 126 14.85 19.67 5.84
CA ALA A 126 16.29 19.73 6.07
C ALA A 126 17.06 20.12 4.79
N ALA A 127 16.79 19.44 3.67
CA ALA A 127 17.51 19.61 2.42
C ALA A 127 17.11 20.89 1.66
N LYS A 128 15.94 21.46 1.95
CA LYS A 128 15.39 22.65 1.28
C LYS A 128 15.41 22.51 -0.25
N VAL A 129 14.99 21.34 -0.73
CA VAL A 129 14.87 20.99 -2.16
C VAL A 129 13.41 20.93 -2.61
N SER A 130 13.17 21.11 -3.91
CA SER A 130 11.82 21.06 -4.48
C SER A 130 11.20 19.66 -4.33
N HIS A 131 9.86 19.59 -4.25
CA HIS A 131 9.12 18.32 -4.20
C HIS A 131 9.48 17.38 -5.35
N ALA A 132 9.59 17.91 -6.59
CA ALA A 132 10.06 17.16 -7.76
C ALA A 132 11.40 16.45 -7.52
N ARG A 133 12.30 17.08 -6.76
CA ARG A 133 13.65 16.55 -6.55
C ARG A 133 13.65 15.40 -5.54
N VAL A 134 12.81 15.45 -4.52
CA VAL A 134 12.62 14.31 -3.62
C VAL A 134 11.86 13.19 -4.32
N ALA A 135 10.87 13.52 -5.17
CA ALA A 135 10.10 12.55 -5.94
C ALA A 135 11.00 11.64 -6.81
N GLU A 136 12.10 12.16 -7.38
CA GLU A 136 13.10 11.37 -8.12
C GLU A 136 13.71 10.20 -7.32
N HIS A 137 13.65 10.25 -5.98
CA HIS A 137 14.23 9.25 -5.08
C HIS A 137 13.18 8.47 -4.26
N THR A 138 11.90 8.66 -4.56
CA THR A 138 10.79 7.98 -3.86
C THR A 138 9.94 7.21 -4.87
N PRO A 139 9.14 6.21 -4.45
CA PRO A 139 8.17 5.56 -5.33
C PRO A 139 6.98 6.47 -5.70
N TRP A 140 6.98 7.73 -5.26
CA TRP A 140 5.83 8.62 -5.34
C TRP A 140 6.03 9.75 -6.35
N THR A 141 4.91 10.18 -6.95
CA THR A 141 4.90 11.33 -7.84
C THR A 141 5.14 12.63 -7.07
N GLU A 142 5.54 13.70 -7.77
CA GLU A 142 5.64 15.04 -7.16
C GLU A 142 4.33 15.49 -6.50
N ALA A 143 3.18 15.16 -7.09
CA ALA A 143 1.87 15.51 -6.52
C ALA A 143 1.64 14.83 -5.17
N THR A 144 2.04 13.57 -5.04
CA THR A 144 1.98 12.81 -3.79
C THR A 144 2.96 13.36 -2.76
N VAL A 145 4.20 13.68 -3.16
CA VAL A 145 5.21 14.30 -2.27
C VAL A 145 4.73 15.66 -1.77
N ARG A 146 4.08 16.46 -2.63
CA ARG A 146 3.44 17.72 -2.22
C ARG A 146 2.33 17.49 -1.21
N SER A 147 1.45 16.50 -1.42
CA SER A 147 0.39 16.17 -0.46
C SER A 147 0.96 15.72 0.89
N ILE A 148 2.06 14.97 0.90
CA ILE A 148 2.82 14.61 2.11
C ILE A 148 3.38 15.87 2.80
N ALA A 149 3.97 16.77 2.02
CA ALA A 149 4.53 18.03 2.53
C ALA A 149 3.43 18.87 3.21
N GLU A 150 2.25 18.99 2.58
CA GLU A 150 1.09 19.71 3.12
C GLU A 150 0.57 19.07 4.42
N GLU A 151 0.43 17.74 4.47
CA GLU A 151 0.03 17.00 5.67
C GLU A 151 0.95 17.25 6.87
N HIS A 152 2.26 17.40 6.63
CA HIS A 152 3.27 17.64 7.66
C HIS A 152 3.68 19.11 7.80
N GLY A 153 2.94 20.04 7.20
CA GLY A 153 3.15 21.49 7.34
C GLY A 153 4.49 21.99 6.77
N VAL A 154 5.05 21.32 5.76
CA VAL A 154 6.27 21.74 5.08
C VAL A 154 5.92 22.79 4.01
N PRO A 155 6.41 24.05 4.13
CA PRO A 155 6.07 25.10 3.19
C PRO A 155 6.74 24.86 1.82
N PRO A 156 6.06 25.20 0.71
CA PRO A 156 6.64 25.07 -0.62
C PRO A 156 7.78 26.07 -0.80
N LEU A 157 8.89 25.64 -1.40
CA LEU A 157 10.05 26.51 -1.66
C LEU A 157 9.77 27.60 -2.71
N ARG A 158 8.79 27.37 -3.59
CA ARG A 158 8.32 28.37 -4.53
C ARG A 158 6.86 28.64 -4.21
N LYS A 159 6.52 29.90 -3.92
CA LYS A 159 5.11 30.30 -3.83
C LYS A 159 4.45 30.04 -5.19
N PRO A 160 3.26 29.41 -5.23
CA PRO A 160 2.49 29.33 -6.46
C PRO A 160 2.29 30.75 -6.98
N THR A 161 2.69 31.01 -8.23
CA THR A 161 2.36 32.29 -8.87
C THR A 161 0.87 32.24 -9.19
N VAL A 162 0.05 32.86 -8.33
CA VAL A 162 -1.37 33.04 -8.63
C VAL A 162 -1.44 33.95 -9.85
N ARG A 163 -1.81 33.40 -11.01
CA ARG A 163 -2.24 34.23 -12.14
C ARG A 163 -3.62 34.76 -11.77
N SER A 164 -3.67 35.99 -11.30
CA SER A 164 -4.91 36.75 -11.22
C SER A 164 -5.50 36.81 -12.62
N ILE A 165 -6.59 36.08 -12.84
CA ILE A 165 -7.46 36.29 -14.00
C ILE A 165 -8.24 37.55 -13.64
N HIS A 166 -7.94 38.66 -14.31
CA HIS A 166 -8.80 39.84 -14.28
C HIS A 166 -9.90 39.59 -15.32
N ASP A 167 -11.14 39.48 -14.83
CA ASP A 167 -12.37 39.55 -15.63
C ASP A 167 -12.57 40.96 -16.22
#